data_AF-A0A955SLV8-F1
#
_entry.id   AF-A0A955SLV8-F1
#
_cell.length_a   1.000
_cell.length_b   1.000
_cell.length_c   1.000
_cell.angle_alpha   90.00
_cell.angle_beta   90.00
_cell.angle_gamma   90.00
#
_symmetry.space_group_name_H-M   'P 1'
#
loop_
_entity.id
_entity.type
_entity.pdbx_description
1 polymer ?
#
loop_
_entity_poly.entity_id
_entity_poly.type
_entity_poly.pdbx_seq_one_letter_code
_entity_poly.pdbx_strand_id
1 'polypeptide(L)'
;MKSIRHHLSVTLLAALFILFSFAATGLYLFTKKTLIQQFDDSLEKKITGLSGMTDIEKVEGQMRFEFEFAEFPIPEFQPSDTPEYYEVWNQDGRVLVKSASLGADELPRPDWNLNGPHIEDLTLPDGRR
;
A
#
# COMPACT_ATOMS: atom_id res chain seq x y z
N MET A 1 -29.45 -25.51 -46.64
CA MET A 1 -29.45 -26.33 -45.39
C MET A 1 -28.30 -25.93 -44.45
N LYS A 2 -28.24 -24.68 -43.96
CA LYS A 2 -27.15 -24.19 -43.06
C LYS A 2 -27.62 -23.43 -41.81
N SER A 3 -28.91 -23.18 -41.65
CA SER A 3 -29.39 -22.16 -40.68
C SER A 3 -29.58 -22.64 -39.24
N ILE A 4 -29.80 -23.93 -38.98
CA ILE A 4 -30.17 -24.41 -37.63
C ILE A 4 -28.95 -24.84 -36.81
N ARG A 5 -28.04 -25.65 -37.38
CA ARG A 5 -26.79 -26.04 -36.71
C ARG A 5 -25.91 -24.84 -36.38
N HIS A 6 -25.83 -23.86 -37.29
CA HIS A 6 -25.03 -22.65 -37.06
C HIS A 6 -25.61 -21.80 -35.92
N HIS A 7 -26.93 -21.63 -35.86
CA HIS A 7 -27.56 -20.86 -34.80
C HIS A 7 -27.38 -21.53 -33.43
N LEU A 8 -27.52 -22.86 -33.37
CA LEU A 8 -27.31 -23.63 -32.15
C LEU A 8 -25.85 -23.55 -31.66
N SER A 9 -24.88 -23.69 -32.58
CA SER A 9 -23.45 -23.58 -32.26
C SER A 9 -23.07 -22.17 -31.80
N VAL A 10 -23.61 -21.11 -32.42
CA VAL A 10 -23.36 -19.73 -32.01
C VAL A 10 -23.94 -19.44 -30.64
N THR A 11 -25.18 -19.88 -30.36
CA THR A 11 -25.79 -19.69 -29.03
C THR A 11 -25.01 -20.45 -27.95
N LEU A 12 -24.55 -21.67 -28.23
CA LEU A 12 -23.74 -22.45 -27.30
C LEU A 12 -22.38 -21.78 -27.02
N LEU A 13 -21.70 -21.31 -28.07
CA LEU A 13 -20.44 -20.56 -27.95
C LEU A 13 -20.63 -19.28 -27.15
N ALA A 14 -21.69 -18.52 -27.42
CA ALA A 14 -21.99 -17.30 -26.69
C ALA A 14 -22.27 -17.60 -25.21
N ALA A 15 -23.07 -18.63 -24.91
CA ALA A 15 -23.35 -19.04 -23.53
C ALA A 15 -22.08 -19.48 -22.79
N LEU A 16 -21.20 -20.25 -23.46
CA LEU A 16 -19.93 -20.68 -22.89
C LEU A 16 -18.99 -19.48 -22.65
N PHE A 17 -18.93 -18.55 -23.59
CA PHE A 17 -18.12 -17.34 -23.46
C PHE A 17 -18.60 -16.47 -22.30
N ILE A 18 -19.92 -16.31 -22.16
CA ILE A 18 -20.53 -15.60 -21.03
C ILE A 18 -20.18 -16.29 -19.71
N LEU A 19 -20.34 -17.62 -19.64
CA LEU A 19 -20.01 -18.39 -18.45
C LEU A 19 -18.55 -18.22 -18.03
N PHE A 20 -17.62 -18.34 -18.98
CA PHE A 20 -16.20 -18.11 -18.70
C PHE A 20 -15.89 -16.68 -18.32
N SER A 21 -16.52 -15.69 -18.97
CA SER A 21 -16.33 -14.28 -18.63
C SER A 21 -16.78 -13.99 -17.20
N PHE A 22 -17.91 -14.55 -16.77
CA PHE A 22 -18.39 -14.45 -15.39
C PHE A 22 -17.43 -15.13 -14.40
N ALA A 23 -16.97 -16.34 -14.70
CA ALA A 23 -16.02 -17.05 -13.84
C ALA A 23 -14.69 -16.30 -13.71
N ALA A 24 -14.15 -15.80 -14.83
CA ALA A 24 -12.91 -15.04 -14.87
C ALA A 24 -13.04 -13.71 -14.11
N THR A 25 -14.16 -13.00 -14.28
CA THR A 25 -14.42 -11.75 -13.56
C THR A 25 -14.55 -12.00 -12.06
N GLY A 26 -15.29 -13.05 -11.65
CA GLY A 26 -15.43 -13.43 -10.25
C GLY A 26 -14.09 -13.77 -9.61
N LEU A 27 -13.26 -14.56 -10.30
CA LEU A 27 -11.92 -14.91 -9.84
C LEU A 27 -11.03 -13.67 -9.73
N TYR A 28 -11.02 -12.80 -10.74
CA TYR A 28 -10.24 -11.58 -10.74
C TYR A 28 -10.60 -10.67 -9.57
N LEU A 29 -11.89 -10.44 -9.32
CA LEU A 29 -12.36 -9.60 -8.21
C LEU A 29 -12.00 -10.21 -6.86
N PHE A 30 -12.13 -11.53 -6.72
CA PHE A 30 -11.77 -12.23 -5.50
C PHE A 30 -10.26 -12.12 -5.22
N THR A 31 -9.42 -12.45 -6.20
CA THR A 31 -7.96 -12.35 -6.07
C THR A 31 -7.52 -10.92 -5.80
N LYS A 32 -8.07 -9.93 -6.52
CA LYS A 32 -7.77 -8.51 -6.31
C LYS A 32 -8.09 -8.10 -4.88
N LYS A 33 -9.27 -8.46 -4.37
CA LYS A 33 -9.68 -8.13 -3.01
C LYS A 33 -8.76 -8.76 -1.96
N THR A 34 -8.45 -10.05 -2.10
CA THR A 34 -7.56 -10.75 -1.17
C THR A 34 -6.15 -10.14 -1.18
N LEU A 35 -5.65 -9.77 -2.35
CA LEU A 35 -4.30 -9.21 -2.48
C LEU A 35 -4.20 -7.82 -1.82
N ILE A 36 -5.20 -6.96 -2.01
CA ILE A 36 -5.25 -5.64 -1.36
C ILE A 36 -5.34 -5.82 0.16
N GLN A 37 -6.20 -6.70 0.65
CA GLN A 37 -6.32 -6.98 2.08
C GLN A 37 -4.99 -7.47 2.69
N GLN A 38 -4.29 -8.37 2.00
CA GLN A 38 -2.98 -8.84 2.46
C GLN A 38 -1.92 -7.74 2.43
N PHE A 39 -2.00 -6.82 1.48
CA PHE A 39 -1.13 -5.66 1.42
C PHE A 39 -1.38 -4.71 2.59
N ASP A 40 -2.63 -4.37 2.87
CA ASP A 40 -3.04 -3.52 4.01
C ASP A 40 -2.61 -4.14 5.35
N ASP A 41 -2.84 -5.44 5.55
CA ASP A 41 -2.39 -6.18 6.73
C ASP A 41 -0.85 -6.15 6.87
N SER A 42 -0.13 -6.13 5.74
CA SER A 42 1.33 -6.05 5.75
C SER A 42 1.82 -4.65 6.12
N LEU A 43 1.12 -3.60 5.69
CA LEU A 43 1.42 -2.22 6.04
C LEU A 43 1.21 -1.98 7.54
N GLU A 44 0.12 -2.48 8.12
CA GLU A 44 -0.15 -2.36 9.55
C GLU A 44 0.96 -3.02 10.40
N LYS A 45 1.42 -4.20 9.98
CA LYS A 45 2.54 -4.88 10.63
C LYS A 45 3.86 -4.12 10.50
N LYS A 46 4.13 -3.53 9.32
CA LYS A 46 5.31 -2.68 9.13
C LYS A 46 5.27 -1.46 10.04
N ILE A 47 4.13 -0.76 10.12
CA ILE A 47 3.93 0.38 11.01
C ILE A 47 4.14 -0.04 12.47
N THR A 48 3.58 -1.16 12.89
CA THR A 48 3.76 -1.69 14.25
C THR A 48 5.23 -2.01 14.53
N GLY A 49 5.96 -2.59 13.57
CA GLY A 49 7.38 -2.86 13.67
C GLY A 49 8.22 -1.59 13.79
N LEU A 50 8.00 -0.60 12.93
CA LEU A 50 8.67 0.70 12.99
C LEU A 50 8.37 1.47 14.28
N SER A 51 7.12 1.37 14.76
CA SER A 51 6.72 1.99 16.03
C SER A 51 7.42 1.32 17.22
N GLY A 52 7.69 0.01 17.15
CA GLY A 52 8.45 -0.71 18.16
C GLY A 52 9.96 -0.40 18.13
N MET A 53 10.48 0.09 17.01
CA MET A 53 11.86 0.57 16.81
C MET A 53 12.01 2.08 17.04
N THR A 54 10.97 2.71 17.60
CA THR A 54 10.97 4.12 17.96
C THR A 54 11.03 4.24 19.47
N ASP A 55 12.15 4.76 19.98
CA ASP A 55 12.34 5.02 21.40
C ASP A 55 12.07 6.49 21.72
N ILE A 56 11.42 6.70 22.85
CA ILE A 56 11.09 8.04 23.36
C ILE A 56 11.79 8.20 24.70
N GLU A 57 12.92 8.90 24.68
CA GLU A 57 13.69 9.19 25.87
C GLU A 57 13.50 10.64 26.33
N LYS A 58 13.44 10.84 27.65
CA LYS A 58 13.40 12.16 28.25
C LYS A 58 14.80 12.53 28.74
N VAL A 59 15.54 13.30 27.95
CA VAL A 59 16.88 13.77 28.27
C VAL A 59 16.81 15.26 28.63
N GLU A 60 17.32 15.62 29.81
CA GLU A 60 17.36 17.02 30.29
C GLU A 60 16.00 17.76 30.26
N GLY A 61 14.90 17.04 30.48
CA GLY A 61 13.55 17.62 30.48
C GLY A 61 12.94 17.81 29.09
N GLN A 62 13.67 17.50 28.01
CA GLN A 62 13.19 17.50 26.64
C GLN A 62 12.90 16.06 26.18
N MET A 63 11.82 15.89 25.42
CA MET A 63 11.50 14.60 24.78
C MET A 63 12.36 14.47 23.51
N ARG A 64 13.19 13.45 23.43
CA ARG A 64 13.95 13.08 22.24
C ARG A 64 13.34 11.81 21.65
N PHE A 65 13.08 11.86 20.34
CA PHE A 65 12.67 10.69 19.56
C PHE A 65 13.93 10.10 18.92
N GLU A 66 14.16 8.83 19.18
CA GLU A 66 15.23 8.05 18.58
C GLU A 66 14.62 6.99 17.68
N PHE A 67 15.09 6.92 16.43
CA PHE A 67 14.54 6.06 15.40
C PHE A 67 15.63 5.09 14.95
N GLU A 68 15.64 3.86 15.46
CA GLU A 68 16.69 2.88 15.14
C GLU A 68 16.81 2.62 13.63
N PHE A 69 15.67 2.65 12.92
CA PHE A 69 15.60 2.46 11.46
C PHE A 69 16.20 3.63 10.65
N ALA A 70 16.45 4.77 11.28
CA ALA A 70 17.19 5.88 10.68
C ALA A 70 18.70 5.68 10.82
N GLU A 71 19.15 5.02 11.90
CA GLU A 71 20.55 4.71 12.15
C GLU A 71 21.01 3.45 11.40
N PHE A 72 20.14 2.44 11.33
CA PHE A 72 20.34 1.21 10.58
C PHE A 72 19.45 1.19 9.34
N PRO A 73 19.95 1.70 8.19
CA PRO A 73 19.11 1.92 7.02
C PRO A 73 18.63 0.60 6.42
N ILE A 74 17.31 0.42 6.46
CA ILE A 74 16.59 -0.72 5.89
C ILE A 74 16.63 -0.62 4.35
N PRO A 75 17.08 -1.68 3.62
CA PRO A 75 17.27 -1.63 2.16
C PRO A 75 16.04 -1.17 1.37
N GLU A 76 14.85 -1.54 1.81
CA GLU A 76 13.56 -1.22 1.16
C GLU A 76 13.29 0.30 1.13
N PHE A 77 13.87 1.05 2.07
CA PHE A 77 13.75 2.51 2.17
C PHE A 77 14.94 3.27 1.57
N GLN A 78 15.85 2.56 0.91
CA GLN A 78 16.94 3.15 0.14
C GLN A 78 16.51 3.37 -1.32
N PRO A 79 17.15 4.30 -2.04
CA PRO A 79 16.93 4.48 -3.46
C PRO A 79 17.15 3.16 -4.24
N SER A 80 16.12 2.70 -4.93
CA SER A 80 16.13 1.50 -5.78
C SER A 80 15.14 1.69 -6.95
N ASP A 81 15.01 0.69 -7.82
CA ASP A 81 14.05 0.76 -8.95
C ASP A 81 12.59 0.76 -8.49
N THR A 82 12.31 0.18 -7.31
CA THR A 82 10.97 0.13 -6.70
C THR A 82 11.07 0.44 -5.21
N PRO A 83 11.41 1.68 -4.83
CA PRO A 83 11.67 1.99 -3.43
C PRO A 83 10.37 2.07 -2.65
N GLU A 84 10.42 1.79 -1.35
CA GLU A 84 9.35 2.12 -0.43
C GLU A 84 9.65 3.46 0.26
N TYR A 85 8.61 4.13 0.75
CA TYR A 85 8.72 5.44 1.38
C TYR A 85 8.11 5.41 2.77
N TYR A 86 8.71 6.14 3.69
CA TYR A 86 8.09 6.47 4.97
C TYR A 86 8.41 7.91 5.33
N GLU A 87 7.51 8.51 6.10
CA GLU A 87 7.71 9.81 6.71
C GLU A 87 7.00 9.80 8.07
N VAL A 88 7.67 10.34 9.08
CA VAL A 88 7.16 10.40 10.45
C VAL A 88 7.02 11.87 10.82
N TRP A 89 5.82 12.26 11.25
CA TRP A 89 5.51 13.62 11.65
C TRP A 89 5.26 13.71 13.16
N ASN A 90 5.50 14.88 13.74
CA ASN A 90 5.02 15.21 15.07
C ASN A 90 3.54 15.68 15.02
N GLN A 91 2.94 15.95 16.20
CA GLN A 91 1.56 16.43 16.29
C GLN A 91 1.31 17.76 15.56
N ASP A 92 2.33 18.62 15.46
CA ASP A 92 2.26 19.90 14.75
C ASP A 92 2.38 19.75 13.23
N GLY A 93 2.71 18.54 12.74
CA GLY A 93 2.96 18.26 11.33
C GLY A 93 4.39 18.46 10.86
N ARG A 94 5.32 18.72 11.77
CA ARG A 94 6.74 18.80 11.45
C ARG A 94 7.28 17.39 11.20
N VAL A 95 7.97 17.21 10.09
CA VAL A 95 8.70 15.98 9.76
C VAL A 95 9.80 15.77 10.81
N LEU A 96 9.77 14.61 11.46
CA LEU A 96 10.79 14.15 12.40
C LEU A 96 11.85 13.33 11.67
N VAL A 97 11.42 12.41 10.80
CA VAL A 97 12.30 11.56 9.98
C VAL A 97 11.60 11.15 8.68
N LYS A 98 12.37 10.94 7.62
CA LYS A 98 11.88 10.42 6.34
C LYS A 98 12.86 9.44 5.71
N SER A 99 12.37 8.57 4.83
CA SER A 99 13.20 7.60 4.12
C SER A 99 14.20 8.27 3.17
N ALA A 100 15.35 7.61 2.97
CA ALA A 100 16.37 8.09 2.03
C ALA A 100 15.86 8.06 0.57
N SER A 101 15.00 7.09 0.24
CA SER A 101 14.31 7.00 -1.05
C SER A 101 13.44 8.21 -1.38
N LEU A 102 12.91 8.90 -0.37
CA LEU A 102 12.03 10.07 -0.55
C LEU A 102 12.82 11.32 -0.97
N GLY A 103 14.13 11.36 -0.69
CA GLY A 103 14.99 12.45 -1.11
C GLY A 103 14.48 13.83 -0.66
N ALA A 104 14.26 14.72 -1.63
CA ALA A 104 13.74 16.08 -1.38
C ALA A 104 12.21 16.15 -1.34
N ASP A 105 11.50 15.10 -1.76
CA ASP A 105 10.06 15.08 -1.79
C ASP A 105 9.47 14.88 -0.38
N GLU A 106 8.16 15.10 -0.27
CA GLU A 106 7.35 14.91 0.93
C GLU A 106 6.10 14.10 0.55
N LEU A 107 5.66 13.22 1.45
CA LEU A 107 4.40 12.50 1.24
C LEU A 107 3.22 13.45 1.51
N PRO A 108 2.13 13.37 0.73
CA PRO A 108 0.92 14.12 1.02
C PRO A 108 0.43 13.76 2.42
N ARG A 109 0.32 14.76 3.29
CA ARG A 109 -0.11 14.58 4.66
C ARG A 109 -1.62 14.29 4.70
N PRO A 110 -2.05 13.14 5.23
CA PRO A 110 -3.48 12.88 5.45
C PRO A 110 -4.03 13.77 6.57
N ASP A 111 -5.31 14.14 6.48
CA ASP A 111 -6.05 14.73 7.60
C ASP A 111 -6.28 13.65 8.67
N TRP A 112 -5.26 13.45 9.51
CA TRP A 112 -5.26 12.48 10.58
C TRP A 112 -6.37 12.77 11.60
N ASN A 113 -7.13 11.74 11.94
CA ASN A 113 -7.74 11.63 13.26
C ASN A 113 -6.97 10.54 14.03
N LEU A 114 -6.73 10.75 15.32
CA LEU A 114 -5.96 9.83 16.17
C LEU A 114 -6.66 8.50 16.51
N ASN A 115 -7.80 8.18 15.89
CA ASN A 115 -8.59 6.99 16.18
C ASN A 115 -8.12 5.78 15.35
N GLY A 116 -6.84 5.45 15.47
CA GLY A 116 -6.27 4.21 14.92
C GLY A 116 -5.63 4.34 13.54
N PRO A 117 -5.16 3.21 12.97
CA PRO A 117 -4.51 3.19 11.67
C PRO A 117 -5.50 3.56 10.57
N HIS A 118 -5.09 4.49 9.70
CA HIS A 118 -5.82 4.86 8.50
C HIS A 118 -4.97 4.47 7.27
N ILE A 119 -5.56 3.67 6.39
CA ILE A 119 -4.92 3.22 5.15
C ILE A 119 -5.74 3.79 4.00
N GLU A 120 -5.07 4.50 3.09
CA GLU A 120 -5.66 5.09 1.90
C GLU A 120 -4.71 4.98 0.70
N ASP A 121 -5.30 4.94 -0.51
CA ASP A 121 -4.54 4.91 -1.76
C ASP A 121 -3.93 6.30 -2.03
N LEU A 122 -2.60 6.36 -2.07
CA LEU A 122 -1.83 7.57 -2.28
C LEU A 122 -1.08 7.51 -3.61
N THR A 123 -0.96 8.64 -4.30
CA THR A 123 -0.01 8.72 -5.42
C THR A 123 1.39 8.99 -4.87
N LEU A 124 2.29 8.03 -5.05
CA LEU A 124 3.67 8.12 -4.60
C LEU A 124 4.46 9.14 -5.46
N PRO A 125 5.58 9.69 -4.95
CA PRO A 125 6.40 10.66 -5.69
C PRO A 125 6.94 10.13 -7.03
N ASP A 126 7.10 8.81 -7.16
CA ASP A 126 7.48 8.15 -8.42
C ASP A 126 6.31 7.96 -9.42
N GLY A 127 5.11 8.40 -9.05
CA GLY A 127 3.91 8.32 -9.87
C GLY A 127 3.14 6.99 -9.76
N ARG A 128 3.58 6.06 -8.91
CA ARG A 128 2.81 4.84 -8.60
C ARG A 128 1.59 5.14 -7.74
N ARG A 129 0.59 4.27 -7.80
CA ARG A 129 -0.64 4.29 -7.00
C ARG A 129 -0.87 2.91 -6.40
#